data_AF-X0ZA64-F1
#
_entry.id   AF-X0ZA64-F1
#
_cell.length_a   1.000
_cell.length_b   1.000
_cell.length_c   1.000
_cell.angle_alpha   90.00
_cell.angle_beta   90.00
_cell.angle_gamma   90.00
#
_symmetry.space_group_name_H-M   'P 1'
#
loop_
_entity.id
_entity.type
_entity.pdbx_description
1 polymer ?
#
loop_
_entity_poly.entity_id
_entity_poly.type
_entity_poly.pdbx_seq_one_letter_code
_entity_poly.pdbx_strand_id
1 'polypeptide(L)'
;MKIIIAGAGEVGSHLAKMLSNENHDIVVIDPEDERLRSVDASMDIMTVTGSATSIEILKEANIKRTDLFIAVAHSEDTNITAAILGKKLGAKTTIARIDNPEYLIPSHKDHFVTMGIDYLFYPEMIAAREVIGLLHQTGTTEYLDFSGGRLSLFVLKLDENAPIINKTLMEVTKQNKPLDYRAVAITRNGKTIIPHGDDRFLVNDLVYIVSTLSGYGEIMKYTGKEKLTLKNIMILGGSRIGRRIAKELGRQYNIKLIEINREKCLQLADFLEDTLVINGDGRDTEMLCEEGLRNMDAFIAVTGSSDYSTNNSIFWKIDFHERSGSNLCFRLNNKLKDLSIRTGKIFDNGNFCTRGN
;
A
#
# COMPACT_ATOMS: atom_id res chain seq x y z
N MET A 1 8.12 11.81 -23.35
CA MET A 1 6.80 11.48 -23.93
C MET A 1 5.89 12.70 -23.80
N LYS A 2 4.79 12.77 -24.55
CA LYS A 2 3.74 13.80 -24.35
C LYS A 2 2.66 13.27 -23.41
N ILE A 3 2.49 13.92 -22.27
CA ILE A 3 1.60 13.47 -21.19
C ILE A 3 0.64 14.59 -20.84
N ILE A 4 -0.65 14.27 -20.74
CA ILE A 4 -1.67 15.18 -20.22
C ILE A 4 -2.20 14.62 -18.91
N ILE A 5 -2.20 15.44 -17.86
CA ILE A 5 -2.75 15.13 -16.55
C ILE A 5 -3.99 16.00 -16.34
N ALA A 6 -5.16 15.39 -16.30
CA ALA A 6 -6.42 16.05 -16.02
C ALA A 6 -6.71 16.03 -14.51
N GLY A 7 -6.48 17.16 -13.86
CA GLY A 7 -6.62 17.41 -12.43
C GLY A 7 -5.29 17.83 -11.80
N ALA A 8 -5.27 18.99 -11.15
CA ALA A 8 -4.16 19.54 -10.35
C ALA A 8 -4.41 19.41 -8.83
N GLY A 9 -5.21 18.41 -8.44
CA GLY A 9 -5.29 17.99 -7.03
C GLY A 9 -4.03 17.23 -6.60
N GLU A 10 -4.01 16.75 -5.35
CA GLU A 10 -2.86 16.07 -4.74
C GLU A 10 -2.21 15.01 -5.65
N VAL A 11 -3.02 14.09 -6.19
CA VAL A 11 -2.54 13.00 -7.05
C VAL A 11 -1.93 13.54 -8.34
N GLY A 12 -2.61 14.48 -8.99
CA GLY A 12 -2.16 15.04 -10.27
C GLY A 12 -0.91 15.90 -10.13
N SER A 13 -0.85 16.74 -9.10
CA SER A 13 0.32 17.58 -8.80
C SER A 13 1.53 16.73 -8.41
N HIS A 14 1.34 15.67 -7.63
CA HIS A 14 2.44 14.75 -7.29
C HIS A 14 2.93 13.98 -8.52
N LEU A 15 2.00 13.51 -9.36
CA LEU A 15 2.33 12.81 -10.59
C LEU A 15 3.07 13.71 -11.58
N ALA A 16 2.63 14.96 -11.75
CA ALA A 16 3.33 15.96 -12.54
C ALA A 16 4.75 16.16 -12.03
N LYS A 17 4.94 16.26 -10.71
CA LYS A 17 6.26 16.37 -10.09
C LYS A 17 7.18 15.22 -10.43
N MET A 18 6.70 13.99 -10.24
CA MET A 18 7.50 12.79 -10.48
C MET A 18 7.93 12.70 -11.94
N LEU A 19 7.00 12.93 -12.86
CA LEU A 19 7.23 12.80 -14.30
C LEU A 19 8.05 13.96 -14.88
N SER A 20 7.97 15.16 -14.30
CA SER A 20 8.73 16.33 -14.77
C SER A 20 10.24 16.11 -14.69
N ASN A 21 10.70 15.24 -13.77
CA ASN A 21 12.11 14.92 -13.62
C ASN A 21 12.65 13.94 -14.69
N GLU A 22 11.79 13.35 -15.52
CA GLU A 22 12.14 12.31 -16.51
C GLU A 22 12.13 12.80 -17.96
N ASN A 23 12.28 14.12 -18.18
CA ASN A 23 12.35 14.76 -19.49
C ASN A 23 11.10 14.45 -20.36
N HIS A 24 9.93 14.70 -19.79
CA HIS A 24 8.62 14.53 -20.44
C HIS A 24 7.97 15.90 -20.70
N ASP A 25 7.21 15.99 -21.80
CA ASP A 25 6.39 17.15 -22.14
C ASP A 25 5.04 16.96 -21.45
N ILE A 26 4.82 17.70 -20.36
CA ILE A 26 3.68 17.51 -19.45
C ILE A 26 2.76 18.71 -19.54
N VAL A 27 1.48 18.44 -19.75
CA VAL A 27 0.41 19.43 -19.66
C VAL A 27 -0.54 19.06 -18.52
N VAL A 28 -0.82 20.00 -17.61
CA VAL A 28 -1.79 19.82 -16.52
C VAL A 28 -3.04 20.65 -16.79
N ILE A 29 -4.21 20.03 -16.70
CA ILE A 29 -5.51 20.68 -16.91
C ILE A 29 -6.28 20.68 -15.60
N ASP A 30 -6.73 21.84 -15.12
CA ASP A 30 -7.63 21.94 -13.96
C ASP A 30 -8.52 23.18 -14.10
N PRO A 31 -9.79 23.14 -13.62
CA PRO A 31 -10.64 24.33 -13.64
C PRO A 31 -10.19 25.41 -12.66
N GLU A 32 -9.44 25.07 -11.60
CA GLU A 32 -9.00 26.01 -10.56
C GLU A 32 -7.60 26.57 -10.86
N ASP A 33 -7.54 27.85 -11.19
CA ASP A 33 -6.29 28.53 -11.58
C ASP A 33 -5.26 28.54 -10.43
N GLU A 34 -5.72 28.67 -9.19
CA GLU A 34 -4.84 28.68 -8.00
C GLU A 34 -4.03 27.37 -7.84
N ARG A 35 -4.66 26.23 -8.16
CA ARG A 35 -3.99 24.92 -8.14
C ARG A 35 -2.94 24.85 -9.24
N LEU A 36 -3.26 25.30 -10.45
CA LEU A 36 -2.34 25.30 -11.58
C LEU A 36 -1.10 26.16 -11.31
N ARG A 37 -1.27 27.37 -10.76
CA ARG A 37 -0.16 28.24 -10.37
C ARG A 37 0.80 27.56 -9.39
N SER A 38 0.28 26.76 -8.47
CA SER A 38 1.08 26.04 -7.49
C SER A 38 1.96 24.96 -8.13
N VAL A 39 1.44 24.27 -9.17
CA VAL A 39 2.21 23.25 -9.90
C VAL A 39 3.23 23.93 -10.83
N ASP A 40 2.79 24.93 -11.59
CA ASP A 40 3.61 25.70 -12.54
C ASP A 40 4.82 26.39 -11.87
N ALA A 41 4.62 26.97 -10.68
CA ALA A 41 5.71 27.64 -9.95
C ALA A 41 6.86 26.73 -9.52
N SER A 42 6.65 25.40 -9.52
CA SER A 42 7.59 24.44 -8.94
C SER A 42 8.16 23.43 -9.95
N MET A 43 7.71 23.47 -11.21
CA MET A 43 8.01 22.46 -12.23
C MET A 43 8.06 23.07 -13.62
N ASP A 44 8.87 22.48 -14.51
CA ASP A 44 8.87 22.84 -15.93
C ASP A 44 7.75 22.06 -16.66
N ILE A 45 6.52 22.59 -16.58
CA ILE A 45 5.32 22.00 -17.18
C ILE A 45 4.46 23.08 -17.84
N MET A 46 3.52 22.68 -18.68
CA MET A 46 2.48 23.57 -19.20
C MET A 46 1.18 23.38 -18.40
N THR A 47 0.47 24.47 -18.10
CA THR A 47 -0.86 24.41 -17.48
C THR A 47 -1.94 24.96 -18.40
N VAL A 48 -3.13 24.36 -18.38
CA VAL A 48 -4.31 24.83 -19.12
C VAL A 48 -5.50 24.92 -18.16
N THR A 49 -6.01 26.13 -17.97
CA THR A 49 -7.14 26.39 -17.07
C THR A 49 -8.45 26.03 -17.75
N GLY A 50 -9.17 25.03 -17.23
CA GLY A 50 -10.47 24.62 -17.77
C GLY A 50 -10.90 23.22 -17.37
N SER A 51 -12.12 22.85 -17.77
CA SER A 51 -12.63 21.50 -17.53
C SER A 51 -11.97 20.48 -18.46
N ALA A 52 -11.45 19.39 -17.89
CA ALA A 52 -10.93 18.25 -18.64
C ALA A 52 -12.01 17.48 -19.46
N THR A 53 -13.29 17.80 -19.27
CA THR A 53 -14.39 17.29 -20.10
C THR A 53 -14.73 18.20 -21.29
N SER A 54 -14.08 19.36 -21.41
CA SER A 54 -14.26 20.26 -22.55
C SER A 54 -13.38 19.83 -23.72
N ILE A 55 -14.00 19.57 -24.87
CA ILE A 55 -13.31 19.20 -26.09
C ILE A 55 -12.33 20.30 -26.53
N GLU A 56 -12.70 21.57 -26.37
CA GLU A 56 -11.84 22.69 -26.77
C GLU A 56 -10.61 22.79 -25.88
N ILE A 57 -10.75 22.58 -24.56
CA ILE A 57 -9.62 22.54 -23.62
C ILE A 57 -8.68 21.36 -23.93
N LEU A 58 -9.24 20.19 -24.26
CA LEU A 58 -8.42 19.02 -24.66
C LEU A 58 -7.66 19.29 -25.98
N LYS A 59 -8.27 20.00 -26.93
CA LYS A 59 -7.59 20.41 -28.17
C LYS A 59 -6.49 21.43 -27.91
N GLU A 60 -6.75 22.41 -27.04
CA GLU A 60 -5.76 23.40 -26.59
C GLU A 60 -4.55 22.72 -25.96
N ALA A 61 -4.78 21.71 -25.12
CA ALA A 61 -3.74 20.84 -24.55
C ALA A 61 -3.09 19.87 -25.56
N ASN A 62 -3.45 19.93 -26.85
CA ASN A 62 -2.90 19.13 -27.94
C ASN A 62 -3.09 17.60 -27.81
N ILE A 63 -4.26 17.17 -27.29
CA ILE A 63 -4.62 15.76 -27.03
C ILE A 63 -4.34 14.79 -28.19
N LYS A 64 -4.46 15.24 -29.44
CA LYS A 64 -4.28 14.42 -30.64
C LYS A 64 -2.88 13.82 -30.77
N ARG A 65 -1.86 14.45 -30.16
CA ARG A 65 -0.46 13.99 -30.20
C ARG A 65 0.01 13.43 -28.85
N THR A 66 -0.91 13.20 -27.92
CA THR A 66 -0.60 12.76 -26.57
C THR A 66 -0.34 11.25 -26.52
N ASP A 67 0.78 10.87 -25.92
CA ASP A 67 1.11 9.46 -25.71
C ASP A 67 0.32 8.88 -24.54
N LEU A 68 0.15 9.67 -23.47
CA LEU A 68 -0.51 9.25 -22.24
C LEU A 68 -1.42 10.35 -21.68
N PHE A 69 -2.69 10.02 -21.49
CA PHE A 69 -3.68 10.88 -20.83
C PHE A 69 -4.09 10.26 -19.49
N ILE A 70 -4.01 11.02 -18.40
CA ILE A 70 -4.25 10.53 -17.05
C ILE A 70 -5.31 11.41 -16.39
N ALA A 71 -6.48 10.84 -16.10
CA ALA A 71 -7.60 11.53 -15.48
C ALA A 71 -7.65 11.27 -13.97
N VAL A 72 -7.33 12.30 -13.19
CA VAL A 72 -7.16 12.27 -11.73
C VAL A 72 -7.81 13.47 -11.03
N ALA A 73 -8.84 14.03 -11.66
CA ALA A 73 -9.68 15.05 -11.08
C ALA A 73 -10.44 14.52 -9.85
N HIS A 74 -11.09 15.44 -9.13
CA HIS A 74 -11.73 15.15 -7.86
C HIS A 74 -12.90 14.15 -7.97
N SER A 75 -13.66 14.20 -9.05
CA SER A 75 -14.82 13.32 -9.28
C SER A 75 -14.48 12.17 -10.23
N GLU A 76 -14.94 10.98 -9.88
CA GLU A 76 -14.88 9.77 -10.71
C GLU A 76 -15.57 9.96 -12.07
N ASP A 77 -16.75 10.60 -12.10
CA ASP A 77 -17.50 10.84 -13.35
C ASP A 77 -16.72 11.71 -14.33
N THR A 78 -16.04 12.73 -13.80
CA THR A 78 -15.14 13.60 -14.58
C THR A 78 -13.99 12.79 -15.16
N ASN A 79 -13.41 11.89 -14.36
CA ASN A 79 -12.26 11.08 -14.79
C ASN A 79 -12.63 10.11 -15.91
N ILE A 80 -13.76 9.40 -15.75
CA ILE A 80 -14.29 8.47 -16.76
C ILE A 80 -14.59 9.24 -18.04
N THR A 81 -15.32 10.35 -17.95
CA THR A 81 -15.71 11.15 -19.12
C THR A 81 -14.51 11.74 -19.84
N ALA A 82 -13.56 12.33 -19.10
CA ALA A 82 -12.36 12.94 -19.67
C ALA A 82 -11.47 11.88 -20.35
N ALA A 83 -11.31 10.69 -19.76
CA ALA A 83 -10.54 9.61 -20.37
C ALA A 83 -11.16 9.10 -21.68
N ILE A 84 -12.48 8.92 -21.72
CA ILE A 84 -13.20 8.54 -22.94
C ILE A 84 -13.03 9.59 -24.03
N LEU A 85 -13.21 10.87 -23.70
CA LEU A 85 -13.00 11.98 -24.64
C LEU A 85 -11.56 12.04 -25.12
N GLY A 86 -10.58 11.92 -24.21
CA GLY A 86 -9.16 11.92 -24.53
C GLY A 86 -8.80 10.83 -25.54
N LYS A 87 -9.29 9.61 -25.34
CA LYS A 87 -9.08 8.49 -26.28
C LYS A 87 -9.68 8.78 -27.64
N LYS A 88 -10.95 9.23 -27.69
CA LYS A 88 -11.65 9.54 -28.94
C LYS A 88 -11.01 10.69 -29.72
N LEU A 89 -10.36 11.62 -29.03
CA LEU A 89 -9.68 12.78 -29.64
C LEU A 89 -8.23 12.48 -30.05
N GLY A 90 -7.68 11.32 -29.69
CA GLY A 90 -6.43 10.81 -30.25
C GLY A 90 -5.31 10.49 -29.24
N ALA A 91 -5.56 10.52 -27.93
CA ALA A 91 -4.59 10.02 -26.96
C ALA A 91 -4.30 8.53 -27.21
N LYS A 92 -3.03 8.13 -27.23
CA LYS A 92 -2.66 6.73 -27.47
C LYS A 92 -3.07 5.82 -26.32
N THR A 93 -2.80 6.26 -25.09
CA THR A 93 -3.15 5.54 -23.86
C THR A 93 -3.90 6.43 -22.89
N THR A 94 -4.95 5.93 -22.28
CA THR A 94 -5.78 6.63 -21.30
C THR A 94 -5.88 5.86 -19.98
N ILE A 95 -5.73 6.59 -18.89
CA ILE A 95 -5.82 6.07 -17.52
C ILE A 95 -6.85 6.91 -16.76
N ALA A 96 -7.77 6.28 -16.04
CA ALA A 96 -8.73 6.98 -15.20
C ALA A 96 -8.66 6.51 -13.74
N ARG A 97 -8.63 7.48 -12.82
CA ARG A 97 -8.83 7.24 -11.40
C ARG A 97 -10.33 7.03 -11.13
N ILE A 98 -10.61 5.96 -10.41
CA ILE A 98 -11.94 5.60 -9.93
C ILE A 98 -11.96 5.50 -8.41
N ASP A 99 -13.15 5.68 -7.84
CA ASP A 99 -13.40 5.58 -6.41
C ASP A 99 -14.34 4.40 -6.07
N ASN A 100 -14.99 3.80 -7.10
CA ASN A 100 -15.83 2.61 -6.96
C ASN A 100 -15.05 1.32 -7.33
N PRO A 101 -14.82 0.39 -6.39
CA PRO A 101 -14.12 -0.86 -6.68
C PRO A 101 -14.87 -1.82 -7.59
N GLU A 102 -16.20 -1.67 -7.75
CA GLU A 102 -17.00 -2.51 -8.63
C GLU A 102 -16.52 -2.44 -10.08
N TYR A 103 -15.96 -1.31 -10.50
CA TYR A 103 -15.43 -1.12 -11.86
C TYR A 103 -14.12 -1.89 -12.11
N LEU A 104 -13.46 -2.39 -11.05
CA LEU A 104 -12.27 -3.22 -11.17
C LEU A 104 -12.58 -4.72 -11.28
N ILE A 105 -13.85 -5.12 -11.14
CA ILE A 105 -14.26 -6.51 -11.34
C ILE A 105 -14.00 -6.87 -12.82
N PRO A 106 -13.36 -8.02 -13.13
CA PRO A 106 -12.97 -8.36 -14.50
C PRO A 106 -14.10 -8.25 -15.53
N SER A 107 -15.31 -8.70 -15.18
CA SER A 107 -16.50 -8.60 -16.05
C SER A 107 -16.90 -7.17 -16.38
N HIS A 108 -16.66 -6.21 -15.49
CA HIS A 108 -17.01 -4.81 -15.68
C HIS A 108 -15.88 -4.04 -16.38
N LYS A 109 -14.63 -4.39 -16.08
CA LYS A 109 -13.45 -3.72 -16.64
C LYS A 109 -13.43 -3.71 -18.17
N ASP A 110 -13.85 -4.80 -18.80
CA ASP A 110 -13.90 -4.92 -20.27
C ASP A 110 -14.84 -3.88 -20.92
N HIS A 111 -15.90 -3.47 -20.22
CA HIS A 111 -16.80 -2.42 -20.69
C HIS A 111 -16.09 -1.07 -20.74
N PHE A 112 -15.25 -0.74 -19.76
CA PHE A 112 -14.51 0.52 -19.76
C PHE A 112 -13.39 0.55 -20.80
N VAL A 113 -12.73 -0.58 -21.02
CA VAL A 113 -11.71 -0.73 -22.08
C VAL A 113 -12.33 -0.48 -23.46
N THR A 114 -13.49 -1.10 -23.74
CA THR A 114 -14.20 -0.89 -25.00
C THR A 114 -14.74 0.54 -25.18
N MET A 115 -15.06 1.25 -24.08
CA MET A 115 -15.42 2.67 -24.11
C MET A 115 -14.23 3.61 -24.36
N GLY A 116 -13.00 3.09 -24.31
CA GLY A 116 -11.78 3.85 -24.59
C GLY A 116 -10.97 4.23 -23.35
N ILE A 117 -11.16 3.56 -22.21
CA ILE A 117 -10.31 3.71 -21.02
C ILE A 117 -9.39 2.51 -20.92
N ASP A 118 -8.11 2.66 -21.27
CA ASP A 118 -7.19 1.52 -21.31
C ASP A 118 -6.91 0.95 -19.91
N TYR A 119 -6.79 1.83 -18.91
CA TYR A 119 -6.53 1.43 -17.52
C TYR A 119 -7.38 2.19 -16.52
N LEU A 120 -7.85 1.45 -15.51
CA LEU A 120 -8.53 1.98 -14.34
C LEU A 120 -7.65 1.73 -13.12
N PHE A 121 -7.60 2.70 -12.21
CA PHE A 121 -6.91 2.51 -10.93
C PHE A 121 -7.70 3.11 -9.78
N TYR A 122 -7.63 2.43 -8.64
CA TYR A 122 -8.25 2.85 -7.38
C TYR A 122 -7.16 3.01 -6.31
N PRO A 123 -6.67 4.23 -6.07
CA PRO A 123 -5.52 4.49 -5.19
C PRO A 123 -5.68 3.87 -3.80
N GLU A 124 -6.85 4.03 -3.19
CA GLU A 124 -7.09 3.62 -1.81
C GLU A 124 -7.10 2.10 -1.65
N MET A 125 -7.50 1.35 -2.69
CA MET A 125 -7.39 -0.10 -2.72
C MET A 125 -5.93 -0.55 -2.85
N ILE A 126 -5.14 0.14 -3.69
CA ILE A 126 -3.71 -0.16 -3.85
C ILE A 126 -2.98 0.09 -2.52
N ALA A 127 -3.23 1.24 -1.88
CA ALA A 127 -2.65 1.58 -0.58
C ALA A 127 -3.05 0.58 0.52
N ALA A 128 -4.33 0.20 0.57
CA ALA A 128 -4.79 -0.81 1.55
C ALA A 128 -4.12 -2.17 1.34
N ARG A 129 -3.97 -2.62 0.09
CA ARG A 129 -3.27 -3.87 -0.24
C ARG A 129 -1.80 -3.83 0.15
N GLU A 130 -1.13 -2.70 -0.02
CA GLU A 130 0.25 -2.54 0.44
C GLU A 130 0.33 -2.71 1.96
N VAL A 131 -0.54 -2.02 2.71
CA VAL A 131 -0.61 -2.15 4.18
C VAL A 131 -0.89 -3.60 4.60
N ILE A 132 -1.85 -4.26 3.96
CA ILE A 132 -2.17 -5.67 4.24
C ILE A 132 -1.00 -6.59 3.91
N GLY A 133 -0.33 -6.36 2.78
CA GLY A 133 0.89 -7.08 2.40
C GLY A 133 1.97 -6.98 3.48
N LEU A 134 2.16 -5.78 4.06
CA LEU A 134 3.09 -5.56 5.16
C LEU A 134 2.70 -6.33 6.43
N LEU A 135 1.41 -6.47 6.75
CA LEU A 135 0.95 -7.29 7.88
C LEU A 135 1.27 -8.79 7.68
N HIS A 136 1.17 -9.28 6.44
CA HIS A 136 1.53 -10.65 6.10
C HIS A 136 3.05 -10.93 6.14
N GLN A 137 3.89 -9.88 6.15
CA GLN A 137 5.36 -10.00 6.23
C GLN A 137 5.88 -10.30 7.64
N THR A 138 5.01 -10.47 8.63
CA THR A 138 5.36 -10.85 10.01
C THR A 138 6.00 -12.25 10.05
N GLY A 139 7.32 -12.29 9.83
CA GLY A 139 8.14 -13.51 9.80
C GLY A 139 9.15 -13.58 8.64
N THR A 140 8.95 -12.83 7.56
CA THR A 140 9.84 -12.80 6.38
C THR A 140 10.75 -11.59 6.37
N THR A 141 12.00 -11.76 5.92
CA THR A 141 12.97 -10.66 5.80
C THR A 141 12.65 -9.78 4.58
N GLU A 142 12.23 -10.39 3.46
CA GLU A 142 11.76 -9.68 2.27
C GLU A 142 10.69 -10.51 1.52
N TYR A 143 9.81 -9.82 0.78
CA TYR A 143 8.78 -10.39 -0.08
C TYR A 143 8.79 -9.64 -1.42
N LEU A 144 8.73 -10.38 -2.53
CA LEU A 144 8.58 -9.81 -3.87
C LEU A 144 7.52 -10.59 -4.64
N ASP A 145 6.52 -9.89 -5.16
CA ASP A 145 5.41 -10.50 -5.86
C ASP A 145 5.64 -10.56 -7.38
N PHE A 146 5.29 -11.69 -7.99
CA PHE A 146 5.37 -11.91 -9.43
C PHE A 146 4.01 -12.32 -9.99
N SER A 147 3.77 -11.98 -11.26
CA SER A 147 2.60 -12.44 -12.02
C SER A 147 1.24 -12.16 -11.35
N GLY A 148 1.15 -11.07 -10.57
CA GLY A 148 -0.08 -10.65 -9.88
C GLY A 148 -0.46 -11.52 -8.69
N GLY A 149 0.51 -12.02 -7.90
CA GLY A 149 0.26 -12.81 -6.70
C GLY A 149 0.13 -14.32 -6.93
N ARG A 150 0.33 -14.79 -8.17
CA ARG A 150 0.33 -16.23 -8.48
C ARG A 150 1.64 -16.91 -8.07
N LEU A 151 2.72 -16.15 -7.99
CA LEU A 151 4.05 -16.61 -7.61
C LEU A 151 4.75 -15.49 -6.85
N SER A 152 5.41 -15.82 -5.75
CA SER A 152 6.07 -14.83 -4.91
C SER A 152 7.43 -15.35 -4.46
N LEU A 153 8.40 -14.46 -4.33
CA LEU A 153 9.72 -14.73 -3.75
C LEU A 153 9.73 -14.27 -2.30
N PHE A 154 10.10 -15.17 -1.41
CA PHE A 154 10.26 -14.94 0.01
C PHE A 154 11.73 -15.03 0.37
N VAL A 155 12.22 -14.08 1.17
CA VAL A 155 13.56 -14.12 1.76
C VAL A 155 13.42 -14.41 3.24
N LEU A 156 13.99 -15.51 3.68
CA LEU A 156 13.85 -16.00 5.05
C LEU A 156 15.19 -16.11 5.70
N LYS A 157 15.37 -15.41 6.81
CA LYS A 157 16.47 -15.65 7.71
C LYS A 157 16.18 -16.87 8.58
N LEU A 158 17.10 -17.84 8.61
CA LEU A 158 17.03 -18.99 9.51
C LEU A 158 17.58 -18.63 10.88
N ASP A 159 16.74 -18.74 11.90
CA ASP A 159 17.13 -18.53 13.30
C ASP A 159 17.69 -19.82 13.92
N GLU A 160 18.33 -19.70 15.08
CA GLU A 160 18.96 -20.83 15.79
C GLU A 160 17.99 -21.99 16.07
N ASN A 161 16.71 -21.67 16.27
CA ASN A 161 15.65 -22.64 16.55
C ASN A 161 15.03 -23.25 15.28
N ALA A 162 15.55 -22.94 14.08
CA ALA A 162 14.97 -23.42 12.84
C ALA A 162 15.08 -24.96 12.72
N PRO A 163 13.97 -25.69 12.48
CA PRO A 163 14.00 -27.15 12.45
C PRO A 163 14.77 -27.72 11.26
N ILE A 164 15.21 -26.87 10.33
CA ILE A 164 16.03 -27.23 9.17
C ILE A 164 17.52 -26.98 9.37
N ILE A 165 17.96 -26.37 10.48
CA ILE A 165 19.39 -26.16 10.74
C ILE A 165 20.13 -27.50 10.66
N ASN A 166 21.28 -27.48 9.99
CA ASN A 166 22.16 -28.62 9.70
C ASN A 166 21.56 -29.72 8.82
N LYS A 167 20.34 -29.57 8.30
CA LYS A 167 19.75 -30.48 7.31
C LYS A 167 20.13 -30.05 5.90
N THR A 168 20.28 -31.04 5.02
CA THR A 168 20.49 -30.84 3.59
C THR A 168 19.17 -30.48 2.89
N LEU A 169 19.24 -29.81 1.73
CA LEU A 169 18.04 -29.53 0.92
C LEU A 169 17.25 -30.81 0.63
N MET A 170 17.93 -31.90 0.27
CA MET A 170 17.30 -33.20 -0.01
C MET A 170 16.60 -33.80 1.21
N GLU A 171 17.15 -33.64 2.41
CA GLU A 171 16.50 -34.10 3.65
C GLU A 171 15.23 -33.32 3.97
N VAL A 172 15.20 -32.01 3.64
CA VAL A 172 14.03 -31.16 3.85
C VAL A 172 12.93 -31.45 2.82
N THR A 173 13.30 -31.76 1.57
CA THR A 173 12.33 -32.01 0.48
C THR A 173 11.86 -33.47 0.37
N LYS A 174 12.32 -34.37 1.25
CA LYS A 174 12.01 -35.82 1.22
C LYS A 174 10.55 -36.20 1.51
N GLN A 175 9.65 -35.23 1.67
CA GLN A 175 8.23 -35.50 1.80
C GLN A 175 7.65 -35.80 0.41
N ASN A 176 7.05 -36.98 0.21
CA ASN A 176 6.40 -37.43 -1.05
C ASN A 176 5.12 -36.63 -1.39
N LYS A 177 5.17 -35.30 -1.32
CA LYS A 177 4.12 -34.39 -1.72
C LYS A 177 4.70 -33.39 -2.73
N PRO A 178 3.97 -33.03 -3.79
CA PRO A 178 4.36 -31.90 -4.62
C PRO A 178 4.51 -30.67 -3.72
N LEU A 179 5.69 -30.05 -3.76
CA LEU A 179 5.97 -28.84 -3.00
C LEU A 179 5.51 -27.65 -3.83
N ASP A 180 4.69 -26.80 -3.22
CA ASP A 180 4.25 -25.52 -3.79
C ASP A 180 5.35 -24.43 -3.71
N TYR A 181 6.57 -24.83 -3.36
CA TYR A 181 7.71 -23.94 -3.12
C TYR A 181 9.05 -24.56 -3.48
N ARG A 182 10.03 -23.70 -3.75
CA ARG A 182 11.40 -24.09 -4.09
C ARG A 182 12.42 -23.05 -3.62
N ALA A 183 13.46 -23.51 -2.92
CA ALA A 183 14.62 -22.67 -2.64
C ALA A 183 15.40 -22.40 -3.94
N VAL A 184 15.68 -21.14 -4.22
CA VAL A 184 16.37 -20.69 -5.45
C VAL A 184 17.78 -20.16 -5.17
N ALA A 185 18.03 -19.62 -3.97
CA ALA A 185 19.35 -19.16 -3.56
C ALA A 185 19.49 -19.18 -2.03
N ILE A 186 20.73 -19.27 -1.55
CA ILE A 186 21.09 -19.08 -0.14
C ILE A 186 22.18 -18.01 -0.10
N THR A 187 21.97 -16.94 0.66
CA THR A 187 23.03 -15.97 0.96
C THR A 187 23.59 -16.24 2.35
N ARG A 188 24.90 -16.52 2.42
CA ARG A 188 25.65 -16.81 3.64
C ARG A 188 26.89 -15.94 3.69
N ASN A 189 27.07 -15.19 4.77
CA ASN A 189 28.22 -14.30 4.97
C ASN A 189 28.49 -13.39 3.76
N GLY A 190 27.42 -12.84 3.15
CA GLY A 190 27.50 -11.97 1.98
C GLY A 190 27.79 -12.66 0.64
N LYS A 191 27.85 -14.00 0.59
CA LYS A 191 27.98 -14.76 -0.65
C LYS A 191 26.69 -15.49 -0.99
N THR A 192 26.23 -15.34 -2.23
CA THR A 192 25.05 -16.04 -2.75
C THR A 192 25.45 -17.37 -3.38
N ILE A 193 24.74 -18.42 -3.03
CA ILE A 193 24.97 -19.82 -3.43
C ILE A 193 23.67 -20.34 -4.04
N ILE A 194 23.76 -21.10 -5.14
CA ILE A 194 22.62 -21.82 -5.71
C ILE A 194 22.54 -23.17 -5.00
N PRO A 195 21.45 -23.49 -4.27
CA PRO A 195 21.39 -24.67 -3.44
C PRO A 195 21.23 -25.96 -4.27
N HIS A 196 22.13 -26.91 -4.05
CA HIS A 196 22.10 -28.28 -4.50
C HIS A 196 21.56 -29.21 -3.40
N GLY A 197 21.32 -30.48 -3.73
CA GLY A 197 20.66 -31.43 -2.83
C GLY A 197 21.41 -31.70 -1.52
N ASP A 198 22.73 -31.59 -1.55
CA ASP A 198 23.67 -31.82 -0.44
C ASP A 198 24.02 -30.56 0.36
N ASP A 199 23.62 -29.37 -0.13
CA ASP A 199 23.83 -28.13 0.60
C ASP A 199 23.04 -28.13 1.91
N ARG A 200 23.75 -27.78 3.00
CA ARG A 200 23.17 -27.69 4.34
C ARG A 200 22.74 -26.29 4.66
N PHE A 201 21.58 -26.17 5.29
CA PHE A 201 21.10 -24.93 5.89
C PHE A 201 21.83 -24.66 7.21
N LEU A 202 22.35 -23.45 7.38
CA LEU A 202 23.04 -23.01 8.59
C LEU A 202 22.32 -21.80 9.22
N VAL A 203 22.64 -21.55 10.50
CA VAL A 203 22.10 -20.41 11.24
C VAL A 203 22.52 -19.11 10.54
N ASN A 204 21.60 -18.14 10.48
CA ASN A 204 21.74 -16.85 9.80
C ASN A 204 21.79 -16.89 8.26
N ASP A 205 21.59 -18.06 7.64
CA ASP A 205 21.36 -18.11 6.20
C ASP A 205 20.14 -17.28 5.81
N LEU A 206 20.27 -16.54 4.70
CA LEU A 206 19.14 -15.92 4.02
C LEU A 206 18.74 -16.83 2.85
N VAL A 207 17.63 -17.55 3.01
CA VAL A 207 17.12 -18.47 2.01
C VAL A 207 16.07 -17.77 1.16
N TYR A 208 16.31 -17.72 -0.14
CA TYR A 208 15.41 -17.20 -1.16
C TYR A 208 14.53 -18.34 -1.65
N ILE A 209 13.21 -18.21 -1.51
CA ILE A 209 12.25 -19.27 -1.81
C ILE A 209 11.17 -18.70 -2.73
N VAL A 210 10.98 -19.34 -3.88
CA VAL A 210 9.86 -19.06 -4.77
C VAL A 210 8.70 -19.96 -4.38
N SER A 211 7.49 -19.41 -4.24
CA SER A 211 6.30 -20.16 -3.80
C SER A 211 5.02 -19.57 -4.34
N THR A 212 3.97 -20.38 -4.39
CA THR A 212 2.58 -19.91 -4.50
C THR A 212 2.06 -19.45 -3.13
N LEU A 213 0.88 -18.79 -3.11
CA LEU A 213 0.21 -18.37 -1.87
C LEU A 213 -0.10 -19.53 -0.92
N SER A 214 -0.42 -20.73 -1.45
CA SER A 214 -0.68 -21.93 -0.64
C SER A 214 0.58 -22.46 0.05
N GLY A 215 1.75 -22.32 -0.59
CA GLY A 215 3.03 -22.80 -0.07
C GLY A 215 3.59 -21.98 1.10
N TYR A 216 3.20 -20.71 1.26
CA TYR A 216 3.74 -19.82 2.28
C TYR A 216 3.60 -20.37 3.71
N GLY A 217 2.43 -20.91 4.03
CA GLY A 217 2.16 -21.48 5.36
C GLY A 217 3.08 -22.66 5.71
N GLU A 218 3.46 -23.47 4.72
CA GLU A 218 4.39 -24.59 4.91
C GLU A 218 5.82 -24.11 5.06
N ILE A 219 6.22 -23.11 4.27
CA ILE A 219 7.57 -22.55 4.31
C ILE A 219 7.92 -21.97 5.69
N MET A 220 6.97 -21.25 6.30
CA MET A 220 7.20 -20.60 7.59
C MET A 220 7.57 -21.60 8.71
N LYS A 221 7.08 -22.85 8.63
CA LYS A 221 7.41 -23.92 9.59
C LYS A 221 8.91 -24.24 9.62
N TYR A 222 9.63 -23.98 8.54
CA TYR A 222 11.05 -24.28 8.45
C TYR A 222 11.95 -23.20 9.04
N THR A 223 11.44 -22.00 9.29
CA THR A 223 12.26 -20.86 9.73
C THR A 223 12.58 -20.87 11.22
N GLY A 224 11.89 -21.68 12.02
CA GLY A 224 12.01 -21.69 13.49
C GLY A 224 11.41 -20.46 14.17
N LYS A 225 10.86 -19.53 13.39
CA LYS A 225 10.16 -18.37 13.91
C LYS A 225 8.81 -18.80 14.43
N GLU A 226 8.48 -18.35 15.64
CA GLU A 226 7.08 -18.34 16.04
C GLU A 226 6.32 -17.51 15.01
N LYS A 227 5.30 -18.12 14.40
CA LYS A 227 4.36 -17.37 13.57
C LYS A 227 3.78 -16.31 14.51
N LEU A 228 4.13 -15.05 14.31
CA LEU A 228 3.41 -13.95 14.93
C LEU A 228 1.99 -14.07 14.39
N THR A 229 1.12 -14.73 15.16
CA THR A 229 -0.28 -14.84 14.78
C THR A 229 -0.90 -13.50 15.07
N LEU A 230 -0.93 -12.62 14.07
CA LEU A 230 -1.79 -11.45 14.13
C LEU A 230 -3.21 -11.94 14.40
N LYS A 231 -3.80 -11.49 15.51
CA LYS A 231 -5.17 -11.77 15.89
C LYS A 231 -5.92 -10.48 16.14
N ASN A 232 -5.30 -9.54 16.85
CA ASN A 232 -5.92 -8.29 17.24
C ASN A 232 -5.23 -7.13 16.51
N ILE A 233 -5.99 -6.38 15.73
CA ILE A 233 -5.50 -5.24 14.95
C ILE A 233 -6.29 -4.01 15.35
N MET A 234 -5.60 -2.93 15.69
CA MET A 234 -6.22 -1.63 15.90
C MET A 234 -5.92 -0.72 14.71
N ILE A 235 -6.97 -0.19 14.10
CA ILE A 235 -6.90 0.77 12.99
C ILE A 235 -7.33 2.13 13.53
N LEU A 236 -6.42 3.11 13.48
CA LEU A 236 -6.73 4.49 13.82
C LEU A 236 -7.07 5.27 12.54
N GLY A 237 -8.33 5.69 12.42
CA GLY A 237 -8.85 6.51 11.34
C GLY A 237 -9.72 5.71 10.36
N GLY A 238 -10.97 6.12 10.20
CA GLY A 238 -11.93 5.54 9.27
C GLY A 238 -11.81 6.07 7.84
N SER A 239 -10.60 6.42 7.39
CA SER A 239 -10.38 6.92 6.03
C SER A 239 -10.81 5.90 4.96
N ARG A 240 -10.85 6.30 3.69
CA ARG A 240 -11.13 5.39 2.57
C ARG A 240 -10.19 4.18 2.54
N ILE A 241 -8.94 4.37 3.01
CA ILE A 241 -7.95 3.30 3.18
C ILE A 241 -8.28 2.47 4.42
N GLY A 242 -8.49 3.10 5.58
CA GLY A 242 -8.77 2.40 6.84
C GLY A 242 -10.02 1.51 6.78
N ARG A 243 -11.10 2.02 6.20
CA ARG A 243 -12.32 1.21 5.98
C ARG A 243 -12.08 0.03 5.04
N ARG A 244 -11.18 0.17 4.05
CA ARG A 244 -10.85 -0.91 3.11
C ARG A 244 -10.06 -2.01 3.82
N ILE A 245 -9.03 -1.61 4.58
CA ILE A 245 -8.22 -2.53 5.39
C ILE A 245 -9.14 -3.29 6.35
N ALA A 246 -9.99 -2.58 7.09
CA ALA A 246 -10.95 -3.19 8.01
C ALA A 246 -11.86 -4.21 7.30
N LYS A 247 -12.41 -3.84 6.13
CA LYS A 247 -13.30 -4.73 5.37
C LYS A 247 -12.61 -5.98 4.82
N GLU A 248 -11.38 -5.88 4.33
CA GLU A 248 -10.64 -7.04 3.81
C GLU A 248 -10.16 -7.98 4.92
N LEU A 249 -9.82 -7.44 6.09
CA LEU A 249 -9.23 -8.20 7.20
C LEU A 249 -10.24 -8.67 8.24
N GLY A 250 -11.41 -8.03 8.39
CA GLY A 250 -12.33 -8.24 9.52
C GLY A 250 -12.78 -9.68 9.71
N ARG A 251 -12.93 -10.45 8.62
CA ARG A 251 -13.30 -11.87 8.68
C ARG A 251 -12.22 -12.78 9.29
N GLN A 252 -10.97 -12.34 9.28
CA GLN A 252 -9.81 -13.14 9.67
C GLN A 252 -9.20 -12.67 11.00
N TYR A 253 -9.40 -11.41 11.37
CA TYR A 253 -8.76 -10.75 12.51
C TYR A 253 -9.79 -9.99 13.34
N ASN A 254 -9.54 -9.87 14.64
CA ASN A 254 -10.31 -9.01 15.54
C ASN A 254 -9.88 -7.56 15.32
N ILE A 255 -10.70 -6.78 14.61
CA ILE A 255 -10.39 -5.40 14.28
C ILE A 255 -11.13 -4.45 15.20
N LYS A 256 -10.38 -3.52 15.80
CA LYS A 256 -10.92 -2.31 16.41
C LYS A 256 -10.58 -1.11 15.55
N LEU A 257 -11.58 -0.36 15.09
CA LEU A 257 -11.38 0.86 14.31
C LEU A 257 -11.75 2.08 15.17
N ILE A 258 -10.81 2.99 15.36
CA ILE A 258 -11.01 4.25 16.09
C ILE A 258 -11.29 5.38 15.10
N GLU A 259 -12.40 6.09 15.26
CA GLU A 259 -12.78 7.23 14.42
C GLU A 259 -13.32 8.39 15.27
N ILE A 260 -12.75 9.58 15.08
CA ILE A 260 -13.10 10.76 15.89
C ILE A 260 -14.46 11.34 15.51
N ASN A 261 -14.82 11.30 14.23
CA ASN A 261 -16.09 11.83 13.77
C ASN A 261 -17.23 10.84 14.07
N ARG A 262 -18.15 11.25 14.94
CA ARG A 262 -19.27 10.41 15.40
C ARG A 262 -20.20 9.95 14.26
N GLU A 263 -20.53 10.84 13.33
CA GLU A 263 -21.43 10.50 12.21
C GLU A 263 -20.79 9.45 11.30
N LYS A 264 -19.51 9.66 10.96
CA LYS A 264 -18.71 8.72 10.18
C LYS A 264 -18.53 7.39 10.90
N CYS A 265 -18.35 7.40 12.21
CA CYS A 265 -18.29 6.20 13.05
C CYS A 265 -19.56 5.36 12.91
N LEU A 266 -20.74 5.98 12.94
CA LEU A 266 -22.02 5.26 12.76
C LEU A 266 -22.11 4.63 11.37
N GLN A 267 -21.77 5.39 10.31
CA GLN A 267 -21.75 4.87 8.94
C GLN A 267 -20.78 3.69 8.77
N LEU A 268 -19.62 3.75 9.42
CA LEU A 268 -18.63 2.68 9.39
C LEU A 268 -19.10 1.44 10.15
N ALA A 269 -19.78 1.61 11.29
CA ALA A 269 -20.35 0.51 12.05
C ALA A 269 -21.41 -0.26 11.24
N ASP A 270 -22.24 0.44 10.47
CA ASP A 270 -23.22 -0.19 9.59
C ASP A 270 -22.57 -0.91 8.40
N PHE A 271 -21.43 -0.40 7.90
CA PHE A 271 -20.75 -0.94 6.72
C PHE A 271 -19.76 -2.07 7.02
N LEU A 272 -19.22 -2.14 8.24
CA LEU A 272 -18.16 -3.06 8.65
C LEU A 272 -18.68 -4.08 9.67
N GLU A 273 -19.33 -5.12 9.14
CA GLU A 273 -19.97 -6.19 9.94
C GLU A 273 -19.00 -6.90 10.91
N ASP A 274 -17.75 -7.11 10.48
CA ASP A 274 -16.73 -7.85 11.23
C ASP A 274 -15.71 -6.90 11.92
N THR A 275 -16.11 -5.70 12.34
CA THR A 275 -15.21 -4.72 12.96
C THR A 275 -15.88 -3.96 14.10
N LEU A 276 -15.21 -3.86 15.25
CA LEU A 276 -15.66 -3.00 16.33
C LEU A 276 -15.25 -1.56 16.03
N VAL A 277 -16.21 -0.70 15.72
CA VAL A 277 -15.98 0.73 15.48
C VAL A 277 -16.20 1.52 16.77
N ILE A 278 -15.19 2.29 17.18
CA ILE A 278 -15.17 3.07 18.42
C ILE A 278 -15.05 4.54 18.07
N ASN A 279 -15.96 5.35 18.62
CA ASN A 279 -15.86 6.79 18.49
C ASN A 279 -14.87 7.34 19.53
N GLY A 280 -13.74 7.89 19.06
CA GLY A 280 -12.70 8.36 19.96
C GLY A 280 -11.56 9.11 19.26
N ASP A 281 -10.82 9.90 20.01
CA ASP A 281 -9.66 10.65 19.53
C ASP A 281 -8.39 9.80 19.61
N GLY A 282 -7.76 9.50 18.48
CA GLY A 282 -6.51 8.74 18.44
C GLY A 282 -5.29 9.47 18.99
N ARG A 283 -5.40 10.75 19.33
CA ARG A 283 -4.36 11.50 20.05
C ARG A 283 -4.40 11.24 21.54
N ASP A 284 -5.52 10.70 22.05
CA ASP A 284 -5.68 10.32 23.45
C ASP A 284 -5.09 8.92 23.67
N THR A 285 -3.84 8.88 24.14
CA THR A 285 -3.14 7.63 24.42
C THR A 285 -3.74 6.84 25.58
N GLU A 286 -4.39 7.51 26.53
CA GLU A 286 -5.00 6.86 27.69
C GLU A 286 -6.24 6.09 27.24
N MET A 287 -7.12 6.74 26.47
CA MET A 287 -8.28 6.08 25.86
C MET A 287 -7.88 4.90 24.96
N LEU A 288 -6.85 5.07 24.11
CA LEU A 288 -6.36 3.96 23.30
C LEU A 288 -5.87 2.78 24.17
N CYS A 289 -5.22 3.05 25.30
CA CYS A 289 -4.79 2.02 26.24
C CYS A 289 -5.99 1.32 26.92
N GLU A 290 -7.01 2.07 27.32
CA GLU A 290 -8.28 1.52 27.86
C GLU A 290 -8.96 0.61 26.83
N GLU A 291 -8.91 0.97 25.55
CA GLU A 291 -9.39 0.16 24.43
C GLU A 291 -8.47 -1.02 24.07
N GLY A 292 -7.44 -1.26 24.87
CA GLY A 292 -6.60 -2.45 24.77
C GLY A 292 -5.48 -2.33 23.75
N LEU A 293 -5.02 -1.12 23.41
CA LEU A 293 -3.84 -0.90 22.56
C LEU A 293 -2.64 -1.78 22.96
N ARG A 294 -2.42 -2.00 24.25
CA ARG A 294 -1.33 -2.84 24.79
C ARG A 294 -1.42 -4.32 24.40
N ASN A 295 -2.61 -4.79 24.03
CA ASN A 295 -2.88 -6.18 23.67
C ASN A 295 -3.05 -6.37 22.15
N MET A 296 -2.80 -5.33 21.36
CA MET A 296 -2.87 -5.37 19.90
C MET A 296 -1.57 -5.93 19.32
N ASP A 297 -1.70 -6.79 18.31
CA ASP A 297 -0.55 -7.36 17.60
C ASP A 297 -0.03 -6.38 16.53
N ALA A 298 -0.94 -5.57 15.97
CA ALA A 298 -0.61 -4.50 15.04
C ALA A 298 -1.45 -3.24 15.30
N PHE A 299 -0.81 -2.08 15.15
CA PHE A 299 -1.46 -0.78 15.15
C PHE A 299 -1.24 -0.11 13.78
N ILE A 300 -2.33 0.30 13.15
CA ILE A 300 -2.35 0.89 11.80
C ILE A 300 -2.96 2.28 11.90
N ALA A 301 -2.15 3.31 11.82
CA ALA A 301 -2.64 4.68 11.70
C ALA A 301 -2.89 4.99 10.22
N VAL A 302 -4.12 5.35 9.85
CA VAL A 302 -4.55 5.74 8.50
C VAL A 302 -5.61 6.84 8.61
N THR A 303 -5.21 7.96 9.20
CA THR A 303 -6.08 9.13 9.33
C THR A 303 -6.14 9.87 8.00
N GLY A 304 -7.35 10.25 7.59
CA GLY A 304 -7.50 11.26 6.55
C GLY A 304 -7.43 12.60 7.26
N SER A 305 -6.43 13.42 6.96
CA SER A 305 -6.43 14.81 7.43
C SER A 305 -7.47 15.57 6.61
N SER A 306 -8.64 15.79 7.18
CA SER A 306 -9.67 16.68 6.61
C SER A 306 -9.74 17.97 7.41
N ASP A 307 -8.59 18.53 7.78
CA ASP A 307 -8.51 19.89 8.29
C ASP A 307 -8.03 20.81 7.16
N TYR A 308 -8.95 21.63 6.68
CA TYR A 308 -8.68 22.73 5.76
C TYR A 308 -7.72 23.72 6.45
N SER A 309 -6.40 23.60 6.27
CA SER A 309 -5.46 24.75 6.20
C SER A 309 -3.96 24.43 6.25
N THR A 310 -3.48 23.19 6.45
CA THR A 310 -2.01 22.99 6.44
C THR A 310 -1.59 21.57 6.08
N ASN A 311 -0.91 21.41 4.93
CA ASN A 311 -0.16 20.22 4.50
C ASN A 311 -0.84 18.86 4.78
N ASN A 312 -1.76 18.48 3.89
CA ASN A 312 -2.35 17.15 3.85
C ASN A 312 -1.36 16.12 3.28
N SER A 313 -0.61 15.46 4.16
CA SER A 313 0.17 14.27 3.81
C SER A 313 -0.64 13.05 4.24
N ILE A 314 -0.84 12.07 3.37
CA ILE A 314 -1.39 10.78 3.84
C ILE A 314 -0.29 10.13 4.68
N PHE A 315 -0.48 10.14 6.00
CA PHE A 315 0.41 9.45 6.92
C PHE A 315 -0.18 8.09 7.23
N TRP A 316 0.57 7.04 6.88
CA TRP A 316 0.33 5.73 7.44
C TRP A 316 1.55 5.21 8.18
N LYS A 317 1.31 4.73 9.39
CA LYS A 317 2.33 4.14 10.26
C LYS A 317 1.83 2.77 10.68
N ILE A 318 2.67 1.76 10.44
CA ILE A 318 2.43 0.39 10.92
C ILE A 318 3.48 0.13 11.98
N ASP A 319 3.01 -0.06 13.20
CA ASP A 319 3.84 -0.46 14.33
C ASP A 319 3.47 -1.91 14.71
N PHE A 320 4.47 -2.79 14.69
CA PHE A 320 4.33 -4.17 15.15
C PHE A 320 4.78 -4.30 16.59
N HIS A 321 4.07 -5.11 17.36
CA HIS A 321 4.45 -5.46 18.73
C HIS A 321 5.50 -6.61 18.71
N GLU A 322 6.70 -6.38 19.25
CA GLU A 322 7.70 -7.42 19.48
C GLU A 322 7.85 -7.66 21.00
N ARG A 323 7.48 -8.85 21.49
CA ARG A 323 7.68 -9.22 22.90
C ARG A 323 9.15 -9.59 23.13
N SER A 324 9.92 -8.66 23.68
CA SER A 324 11.27 -8.92 24.20
C SER A 324 11.34 -8.53 25.68
N GLY A 325 11.07 -9.48 26.57
CA GLY A 325 11.08 -9.25 28.03
C GLY A 325 9.94 -8.35 28.51
N SER A 326 10.12 -7.71 29.66
CA SER A 326 9.14 -6.85 30.35
C SER A 326 8.97 -5.44 29.74
N ASN A 327 9.59 -5.15 28.60
CA ASN A 327 9.51 -3.84 27.94
C ASN A 327 8.76 -3.90 26.59
N LEU A 328 7.92 -2.90 26.37
CA LEU A 328 7.13 -2.69 25.16
C LEU A 328 8.02 -2.07 24.06
N CYS A 329 8.29 -2.80 22.98
CA CYS A 329 9.02 -2.26 21.83
C CYS A 329 8.14 -2.29 20.57
N PHE A 330 7.86 -1.12 20.00
CA PHE A 330 7.27 -0.98 18.67
C PHE A 330 8.38 -1.04 17.62
N ARG A 331 8.29 -2.01 16.71
CA ARG A 331 9.24 -2.14 15.60
C ARG A 331 8.74 -1.38 14.38
N LEU A 332 9.41 -0.28 14.06
CA LEU A 332 9.23 0.51 12.85
C LEU A 332 9.80 -0.23 11.64
N ASN A 333 9.02 -0.40 10.57
CA ASN A 333 9.54 -0.92 9.30
C ASN A 333 10.22 0.22 8.51
N ASN A 334 11.54 0.16 8.34
CA ASN A 334 12.35 1.25 7.74
C ASN A 334 12.03 1.55 6.26
N LYS A 335 11.31 0.69 5.54
CA LYS A 335 10.82 1.00 4.17
C LYS A 335 9.78 2.13 4.14
N LEU A 336 9.18 2.49 5.28
CA LEU A 336 8.16 3.55 5.38
C LEU A 336 8.73 4.97 5.36
N LYS A 337 10.06 5.15 5.46
CA LYS A 337 10.67 6.49 5.39
C LYS A 337 10.59 7.14 4.02
N ASP A 338 10.59 6.35 2.94
CA ASP A 338 10.65 6.88 1.57
C ASP A 338 9.27 7.16 0.94
N LEU A 339 8.17 6.64 1.53
CA LEU A 339 6.80 6.97 1.08
C LEU A 339 6.09 8.03 1.95
N SER A 340 6.73 8.53 3.00
CA SER A 340 6.25 9.70 3.73
C SER A 340 6.56 10.96 2.91
N ILE A 341 5.53 11.56 2.31
CA ILE A 341 5.65 12.93 1.81
C ILE A 341 5.99 13.82 3.02
N ARG A 342 7.18 14.43 2.94
CA ARG A 342 7.86 15.20 3.98
C ARG A 342 6.93 16.08 4.82
N THR A 343 6.82 15.77 6.10
CA THR A 343 7.06 16.74 7.20
C THR A 343 7.53 15.98 8.43
N GLY A 344 8.81 16.10 8.76
CA GLY A 344 9.32 15.66 10.06
C GLY A 344 8.77 16.61 11.12
N LYS A 345 7.83 16.14 11.96
CA LYS A 345 7.56 16.71 13.30
C LYS A 345 6.53 15.97 14.18
N ILE A 346 5.91 14.85 13.78
CA ILE A 346 4.84 14.24 14.60
C ILE A 346 5.31 13.10 15.53
N PHE A 347 6.50 12.52 15.30
CA PHE A 347 7.03 11.46 16.16
C PHE A 347 8.51 11.71 16.47
N ASP A 348 8.78 12.73 17.29
CA ASP A 348 10.10 12.92 17.88
C ASP A 348 10.41 11.74 18.81
N ASN A 349 11.39 10.92 18.41
CA ASN A 349 12.39 10.17 19.20
C ASN A 349 12.12 9.92 20.69
N GLY A 350 10.94 9.45 21.07
CA GLY A 350 10.61 9.04 22.42
C GLY A 350 10.57 7.52 22.51
N ASN A 351 11.50 6.93 23.28
CA ASN A 351 11.28 5.60 23.84
C ASN A 351 9.85 5.56 24.43
N PHE A 352 8.98 4.71 23.89
CA PHE A 352 7.73 4.41 24.57
C PHE A 352 8.10 3.70 25.88
N CYS A 353 7.91 4.42 26.98
CA CYS A 353 8.16 4.01 28.36
C CYS A 353 9.60 3.55 28.68
N THR A 354 10.42 4.48 29.18
CA THR A 354 11.48 4.12 30.13
C THR A 354 11.27 4.84 31.46
N ARG A 355 11.32 4.03 32.53
CA ARG A 355 11.30 4.30 33.99
C ARG A 355 9.90 4.28 34.64
N GLY A 356 9.67 3.56 35.73
CA GLY A 356 10.55 2.74 36.55
C GLY A 356 9.88 2.44 37.90
N ASN A 357 10.09 1.21 38.37
CA ASN A 357 9.61 0.56 39.61
C ASN A 357 8.12 0.25 39.73
#